data_AF-A0A945XXL4-F1
#
_entry.id   AF-A0A945XXL4-F1
#
_cell.length_a   1.000
_cell.length_b   1.000
_cell.length_c   1.000
_cell.angle_alpha   90.00
_cell.angle_beta   90.00
_cell.angle_gamma   90.00
#
_symmetry.space_group_name_H-M   'P 1'
#
loop_
_entity.id
_entity.type
_entity.pdbx_description
1 polymer ?
#
loop_
_entity_poly.entity_id
_entity_poly.type
_entity_poly.pdbx_seq_one_letter_code
_entity_poly.pdbx_strand_id
1 'polypeptide(L)'
;CPAGGTARSRSTDELEISMFANIADFIYLNYGFFDNDSNGILDSDEMSGAMALNDDNISVTDGMGTGLAAYHNNYEVVIGDNHFIANSDLSKCSPYTGESNGRYTDNASHNTTCAAKAIELGISITDLRPIFKLDNMTDITAGGTLNTLVSLVSELTMISSALSLDFDSVGISSENSVRKQLTLGLGKLDNGAKDNNPTANAACSAVILFDVMFLLVKNSADNSTTLSELKSGNLINTADLINAVDGSLSLLPAGASDVIKALPMKSARIVYASSTDSSGYTDSYEKAESSLYQAMKNTRSLGTDDSIKGDGKVTFRELICVAEN
;
A
#
# COMPACT_ATOMS: atom_id res chain seq x y z
N CYS A 1 -4.63 9.14 -21.36
CA CYS A 1 -5.17 10.16 -22.29
C CYS A 1 -5.00 9.67 -23.73
N PRO A 2 -6.05 9.82 -24.56
CA PRO A 2 -6.28 11.11 -25.18
C PRO A 2 -7.48 11.83 -24.58
N ALA A 3 -7.29 13.13 -24.34
CA ALA A 3 -8.33 14.07 -23.98
C ALA A 3 -9.20 14.35 -25.22
N GLY A 4 -10.53 14.32 -25.08
CA GLY A 4 -11.47 14.78 -26.11
C GLY A 4 -12.16 13.71 -26.95
N GLY A 5 -12.40 12.50 -26.41
CA GLY A 5 -13.22 11.49 -27.11
C GLY A 5 -14.67 11.94 -27.26
N THR A 6 -15.09 12.26 -28.48
CA THR A 6 -16.50 12.33 -28.88
C THR A 6 -17.26 11.10 -28.36
N ALA A 7 -18.44 11.31 -27.76
CA ALA A 7 -19.34 10.22 -27.39
C ALA A 7 -19.58 9.32 -28.61
N ARG A 8 -19.02 8.11 -28.59
CA ARG A 8 -19.33 7.10 -29.60
C ARG A 8 -20.76 6.67 -29.36
N SER A 9 -21.69 7.07 -30.22
CA SER A 9 -23.00 6.43 -30.28
C SER A 9 -22.78 5.02 -30.82
N ARG A 10 -22.65 4.04 -29.93
CA ARG A 10 -22.71 2.62 -30.29
C ARG A 10 -24.07 2.34 -30.92
N SER A 11 -24.13 1.50 -31.94
CA SER A 11 -25.43 1.03 -32.43
C SER A 11 -26.11 0.20 -31.34
N THR A 12 -27.44 0.06 -31.41
CA THR A 12 -28.20 -0.78 -30.46
C THR A 12 -27.63 -2.20 -30.43
N ASP A 13 -27.28 -2.76 -31.59
CA ASP A 13 -26.66 -4.09 -31.72
C ASP A 13 -25.28 -4.17 -31.00
N GLU A 14 -24.45 -3.13 -31.09
CA GLU A 14 -23.14 -3.08 -30.42
C GLU A 14 -23.24 -2.96 -28.89
N LEU A 15 -24.30 -2.30 -28.39
CA LEU A 15 -24.60 -2.22 -26.95
C LEU A 15 -25.09 -3.56 -26.43
N GLU A 16 -26.02 -4.21 -27.13
CA GLU A 16 -26.58 -5.49 -26.73
C GLU A 16 -25.51 -6.58 -26.67
N ILE A 17 -24.65 -6.70 -27.70
CA ILE A 17 -23.56 -7.69 -27.73
C ILE A 17 -22.58 -7.49 -26.56
N SER A 18 -22.23 -6.22 -26.27
CA SER A 18 -21.36 -5.86 -25.16
C SER A 18 -21.96 -6.19 -23.81
N MET A 19 -23.25 -5.89 -23.64
CA MET A 19 -23.99 -6.16 -22.43
C MET A 19 -24.06 -7.67 -22.15
N PHE A 20 -24.35 -8.48 -23.17
CA PHE A 20 -24.38 -9.94 -23.01
C PHE A 20 -23.01 -10.55 -22.73
N ALA A 21 -21.94 -10.04 -23.35
CA ALA A 21 -20.57 -10.47 -23.04
C ALA A 21 -20.24 -10.18 -21.57
N ASN A 22 -20.50 -8.94 -21.12
CA ASN A 22 -20.30 -8.52 -19.73
C ASN A 22 -21.13 -9.38 -18.75
N ILE A 23 -22.37 -9.71 -19.06
CA ILE A 23 -23.21 -10.58 -18.22
C ILE A 23 -22.63 -12.01 -18.16
N ALA A 24 -22.16 -12.56 -19.27
CA ALA A 24 -21.58 -13.90 -19.30
C ALA A 24 -20.30 -13.98 -18.48
N ASP A 25 -19.39 -13.03 -18.64
CA ASP A 25 -18.14 -12.94 -17.87
C ASP A 25 -18.45 -12.75 -16.37
N PHE A 26 -19.44 -11.92 -16.06
CA PHE A 26 -19.91 -11.70 -14.70
C PHE A 26 -20.42 -12.99 -14.04
N ILE A 27 -21.29 -13.75 -14.73
CA ILE A 27 -21.83 -15.02 -14.22
C ILE A 27 -20.71 -16.05 -14.05
N TYR A 28 -19.78 -16.14 -14.99
CA TYR A 28 -18.65 -17.06 -14.92
C TYR A 28 -17.77 -16.79 -13.70
N LEU A 29 -17.42 -15.53 -13.44
CA LEU A 29 -16.60 -15.19 -12.27
C LEU A 29 -17.35 -15.45 -10.97
N ASN A 30 -18.63 -15.05 -10.85
CA ASN A 30 -19.39 -15.23 -9.62
C ASN A 30 -19.70 -16.69 -9.31
N TYR A 31 -20.20 -17.45 -10.27
CA TYR A 31 -20.74 -18.81 -10.04
C TYR A 31 -19.90 -19.93 -10.65
N GLY A 32 -19.02 -19.63 -11.60
CA GLY A 32 -18.10 -20.62 -12.18
C GLY A 32 -16.77 -20.69 -11.44
N PHE A 33 -16.35 -19.60 -10.80
CA PHE A 33 -15.07 -19.50 -10.11
C PHE A 33 -15.21 -19.37 -8.60
N PHE A 34 -15.96 -18.37 -8.09
CA PHE A 34 -16.08 -18.12 -6.65
C PHE A 34 -17.10 -19.02 -5.94
N ASP A 35 -18.34 -19.12 -6.43
CA ASP A 35 -19.44 -19.94 -5.90
C ASP A 35 -19.64 -21.17 -6.81
N ASN A 36 -18.61 -22.03 -6.89
CA ASN A 36 -18.53 -23.13 -7.87
C ASN A 36 -19.60 -24.20 -7.63
N ASP A 37 -20.03 -24.39 -6.38
CA ASP A 37 -21.16 -25.28 -6.09
C ASP A 37 -22.54 -24.62 -6.34
N SER A 38 -22.54 -23.32 -6.66
CA SER A 38 -23.71 -22.51 -7.00
C SER A 38 -24.79 -22.52 -5.91
N ASN A 39 -24.42 -22.72 -4.65
CA ASN A 39 -25.33 -22.78 -3.52
C ASN A 39 -25.76 -21.38 -3.01
N GLY A 40 -25.05 -20.34 -3.44
CA GLY A 40 -25.35 -18.97 -3.07
C GLY A 40 -24.52 -18.41 -1.91
N ILE A 41 -23.62 -19.18 -1.34
CA ILE A 41 -22.76 -18.89 -0.18
C ILE A 41 -21.32 -19.06 -0.65
N LEU A 42 -20.44 -18.12 -0.28
CA LEU A 42 -19.01 -18.28 -0.53
C LEU A 42 -18.40 -18.92 0.71
N ASP A 43 -18.00 -20.20 0.62
CA ASP A 43 -17.35 -20.89 1.74
C ASP A 43 -15.83 -20.64 1.71
N SER A 44 -15.23 -20.57 2.90
CA SER A 44 -13.79 -20.60 3.13
C SER A 44 -13.04 -21.64 2.30
N ASP A 45 -13.60 -22.82 2.02
CA ASP A 45 -12.97 -23.84 1.15
C ASP A 45 -12.96 -23.46 -0.34
N GLU A 46 -13.98 -22.74 -0.81
CA GLU A 46 -14.05 -22.22 -2.19
C GLU A 46 -13.11 -21.03 -2.39
N MET A 47 -12.86 -20.29 -1.31
CA MET A 47 -12.08 -19.05 -1.33
C MET A 47 -10.63 -19.21 -0.90
N SER A 48 -10.31 -20.16 -0.03
CA SER A 48 -8.95 -20.40 0.50
C SER A 48 -7.96 -20.78 -0.59
N GLY A 49 -8.40 -21.51 -1.62
CA GLY A 49 -7.60 -21.81 -2.81
C GLY A 49 -7.43 -20.63 -3.77
N ALA A 50 -8.28 -19.60 -3.63
CA ALA A 50 -8.40 -18.51 -4.59
C ALA A 50 -8.02 -17.13 -4.02
N MET A 51 -7.74 -16.96 -2.72
CA MET A 51 -7.51 -15.62 -2.16
C MET A 51 -6.74 -15.56 -0.84
N ALA A 52 -6.15 -16.67 -0.39
CA ALA A 52 -5.36 -16.66 0.84
C ALA A 52 -4.10 -15.80 0.73
N LEU A 53 -3.90 -14.90 1.71
CA LEU A 53 -2.61 -14.24 1.91
C LEU A 53 -1.59 -15.24 2.43
N ASN A 54 -0.32 -15.02 2.07
CA ASN A 54 0.78 -15.68 2.77
C ASN A 54 1.09 -14.90 4.06
N ASP A 55 0.29 -15.14 5.09
CA ASP A 55 0.35 -14.47 6.40
C ASP A 55 1.05 -15.31 7.48
N ASP A 56 1.59 -16.48 7.10
CA ASP A 56 2.36 -17.35 7.98
C ASP A 56 3.47 -16.58 8.71
N ASN A 57 3.38 -16.55 10.04
CA ASN A 57 4.33 -15.88 10.95
C ASN A 57 4.43 -14.36 10.77
N ILE A 58 3.37 -13.70 10.30
CA ILE A 58 3.26 -12.24 10.31
C ILE A 58 2.40 -11.81 11.52
N SER A 59 2.85 -10.80 12.24
CA SER A 59 2.13 -10.21 13.38
C SER A 59 1.85 -8.76 13.07
N VAL A 60 0.58 -8.36 13.21
CA VAL A 60 0.10 -7.00 12.95
C VAL A 60 0.54 -5.98 14.01
N THR A 61 1.19 -6.39 15.10
CA THR A 61 1.64 -5.47 16.17
C THR A 61 3.11 -5.62 16.57
N ASP A 62 3.77 -6.71 16.18
CA ASP A 62 5.11 -7.06 16.66
C ASP A 62 6.19 -6.90 15.59
N GLY A 63 5.90 -6.22 14.47
CA GLY A 63 6.83 -6.04 13.35
C GLY A 63 7.20 -7.31 12.60
N MET A 64 6.62 -8.46 12.97
CA MET A 64 6.90 -9.75 12.35
C MET A 64 6.44 -9.75 10.89
N GLY A 65 7.23 -10.37 10.00
CA GLY A 65 7.04 -10.28 8.55
C GLY A 65 7.77 -9.11 7.90
N THR A 66 8.43 -8.26 8.69
CA THR A 66 9.32 -7.20 8.20
C THR A 66 10.66 -7.24 8.92
N GLY A 67 11.71 -6.83 8.23
CA GLY A 67 13.06 -6.67 8.76
C GLY A 67 13.29 -5.22 9.19
N LEU A 68 12.27 -4.63 9.81
CA LEU A 68 12.25 -3.21 10.12
C LEU A 68 13.03 -2.94 11.40
N ALA A 69 14.03 -2.06 11.33
CA ALA A 69 14.85 -1.73 12.49
C ALA A 69 15.39 -0.31 12.43
N ALA A 70 15.69 0.28 13.59
CA ALA A 70 16.35 1.57 13.65
C ALA A 70 17.72 1.51 12.96
N TYR A 71 18.02 2.48 12.10
CA TYR A 71 19.24 2.46 11.29
C TYR A 71 20.31 3.39 11.86
N HIS A 72 21.27 2.81 12.61
CA HIS A 72 22.30 3.55 13.36
C HIS A 72 21.76 4.63 14.33
N ASN A 73 20.44 4.63 14.56
CA ASN A 73 19.70 5.74 15.18
C ASN A 73 19.92 7.08 14.46
N ASN A 74 20.12 7.05 13.14
CA ASN A 74 20.30 8.23 12.31
C ASN A 74 18.97 8.96 12.08
N TYR A 75 19.09 10.22 11.69
CA TYR A 75 17.96 11.10 11.46
C TYR A 75 18.06 11.78 10.09
N GLU A 76 16.93 12.01 9.45
CA GLU A 76 16.79 13.10 8.50
C GLU A 76 16.36 14.36 9.27
N VAL A 77 17.14 15.42 9.17
CA VAL A 77 16.91 16.71 9.83
C VAL A 77 16.37 17.69 8.80
N VAL A 78 15.23 18.30 9.10
CA VAL A 78 14.53 19.24 8.21
C VAL A 78 14.68 20.67 8.74
N ILE A 79 15.30 21.53 7.92
CA ILE A 79 15.60 22.94 8.24
C ILE A 79 15.00 23.83 7.15
N GLY A 80 13.76 24.26 7.34
CA GLY A 80 12.96 24.86 6.26
C GLY A 80 12.80 23.84 5.13
N ASP A 81 13.20 24.21 3.91
CA ASP A 81 13.16 23.33 2.74
C ASP A 81 14.45 22.50 2.56
N ASN A 82 15.41 22.62 3.48
CA ASN A 82 16.69 21.89 3.41
C ASN A 82 16.65 20.61 4.23
N HIS A 83 17.19 19.54 3.66
CA HIS A 83 17.22 18.22 4.27
C HIS A 83 18.66 17.76 4.47
N PHE A 84 18.93 17.13 5.61
CA PHE A 84 20.25 16.61 5.96
C PHE A 84 20.12 15.22 6.56
N ILE A 85 21.04 14.31 6.23
CA ILE A 85 21.21 13.09 7.00
C ILE A 85 22.15 13.38 8.16
N ALA A 86 21.74 13.02 9.36
CA ALA A 86 22.45 13.24 10.59
C ALA A 86 22.70 11.93 11.33
N ASN A 87 23.79 11.88 12.07
CA ASN A 87 24.05 10.79 13.02
C ASN A 87 23.17 10.95 14.29
N SER A 88 23.22 9.94 15.16
CA SER A 88 22.33 9.80 16.32
C SER A 88 22.35 10.92 17.37
N ASP A 89 23.41 11.72 17.41
CA ASP A 89 23.55 12.87 18.32
C ASP A 89 23.53 14.23 17.60
N LEU A 90 23.25 14.24 16.28
CA LEU A 90 23.20 15.42 15.42
C LEU A 90 24.54 16.19 15.33
N SER A 91 25.65 15.57 15.75
CA SER A 91 27.00 16.18 15.68
C SER A 91 27.56 16.23 14.26
N LYS A 92 27.05 15.40 13.35
CA LYS A 92 27.42 15.37 11.94
C LYS A 92 26.19 15.44 11.06
N CYS A 93 26.21 16.34 10.07
CA CYS A 93 25.08 16.56 9.17
C CYS A 93 25.55 16.71 7.72
N SER A 94 25.20 15.71 6.91
CA SER A 94 25.49 15.64 5.49
C SER A 94 24.28 16.14 4.68
N PRO A 95 24.47 16.98 3.65
CA PRO A 95 23.37 17.42 2.79
C PRO A 95 22.65 16.24 2.13
N TYR A 96 21.32 16.28 2.14
CA TYR A 96 20.47 15.34 1.42
C TYR A 96 19.68 16.09 0.36
N THR A 97 20.24 16.20 -0.85
CA THR A 97 19.61 16.89 -1.99
C THR A 97 19.01 15.93 -3.02
N GLY A 98 19.41 14.66 -3.03
CA GLY A 98 19.08 13.67 -4.05
C GLY A 98 20.02 13.69 -5.27
N GLU A 99 20.87 14.71 -5.40
CA GLU A 99 21.86 14.82 -6.47
C GLU A 99 23.10 13.96 -6.19
N SER A 100 24.00 13.77 -7.16
CA SER A 100 25.17 12.88 -7.05
C SER A 100 26.02 13.10 -5.77
N ASN A 101 26.13 14.33 -5.27
CA ASN A 101 26.88 14.68 -4.05
C ASN A 101 25.99 14.87 -2.80
N GLY A 102 24.69 14.61 -2.91
CA GLY A 102 23.70 14.72 -1.84
C GLY A 102 22.68 13.59 -1.87
N ARG A 103 23.03 12.41 -2.41
CA ARG A 103 22.22 11.19 -2.31
C ARG A 103 22.15 10.74 -0.86
N TYR A 104 21.23 9.82 -0.57
CA TYR A 104 21.20 9.16 0.72
C TYR A 104 22.61 8.67 1.09
N THR A 105 23.04 9.04 2.29
CA THR A 105 24.31 8.61 2.86
C THR A 105 23.97 7.85 4.13
N ASP A 106 24.45 6.62 4.20
CA ASP A 106 24.24 5.70 5.32
C ASP A 106 24.45 6.39 6.69
N ASN A 107 25.60 7.04 6.86
CA ASN A 107 25.94 7.77 8.07
C ASN A 107 26.60 9.11 7.74
N ALA A 108 26.18 10.16 8.44
CA ALA A 108 26.71 11.49 8.25
C ALA A 108 28.21 11.54 8.57
N SER A 109 29.01 12.00 7.60
CA SER A 109 30.47 12.09 7.70
C SER A 109 30.99 13.52 7.76
N HIS A 110 30.14 14.50 7.43
CA HIS A 110 30.48 15.92 7.46
C HIS A 110 30.69 16.41 8.90
N ASN A 111 31.80 17.10 9.16
CA ASN A 111 32.19 17.57 10.49
C ASN A 111 31.38 18.79 11.00
N THR A 112 30.22 19.07 10.42
CA THR A 112 29.36 20.19 10.81
C THR A 112 28.13 19.66 11.53
N THR A 113 27.82 20.23 12.69
CA THR A 113 26.61 19.87 13.46
C THR A 113 25.36 20.41 12.78
N CYS A 114 24.21 19.77 13.02
CA CYS A 114 22.94 20.26 12.46
C CYS A 114 22.53 21.60 13.06
N ALA A 115 22.89 21.86 14.32
CA ALA A 115 22.67 23.16 14.94
C ALA A 115 23.46 24.26 14.23
N ALA A 116 24.72 24.00 13.86
CA ALA A 116 25.51 24.95 13.08
C ALA A 116 24.90 25.20 11.68
N LYS A 117 24.37 24.15 11.03
CA LYS A 117 23.64 24.29 9.76
C LYS A 117 22.35 25.11 9.89
N ALA A 118 21.59 24.91 10.95
CA ALA A 118 20.41 25.73 11.24
C ALA A 118 20.78 27.22 11.39
N ILE A 119 21.87 27.51 12.11
CA ILE A 119 22.38 28.88 12.28
C ILE A 119 22.86 29.47 10.96
N GLU A 120 23.60 28.71 10.15
CA GLU A 120 24.10 29.13 8.83
C GLU A 120 22.96 29.50 7.88
N LEU A 121 21.87 28.72 7.89
CA LEU A 121 20.67 28.98 7.09
C LEU A 121 19.75 30.05 7.69
N GLY A 122 19.96 30.44 8.95
CA GLY A 122 19.09 31.37 9.67
C GLY A 122 17.69 30.82 9.95
N ILE A 123 17.51 29.49 9.94
CA ILE A 123 16.22 28.80 10.08
C ILE A 123 16.37 27.70 11.13
N SER A 124 15.40 27.56 12.03
CA SER A 124 15.39 26.50 13.04
C SER A 124 15.12 25.12 12.44
N ILE A 125 15.53 24.06 13.13
CA ILE A 125 15.10 22.69 12.81
C ILE A 125 13.58 22.61 13.03
N THR A 126 12.86 22.16 12.01
CA THR A 126 11.39 22.13 11.98
C THR A 126 10.81 20.74 12.22
N ASP A 127 11.56 19.69 11.87
CA ASP A 127 11.16 18.30 12.01
C ASP A 127 12.43 17.43 12.06
N LEU A 128 12.35 16.35 12.84
CA LEU A 128 13.36 15.32 12.93
C LEU A 128 12.70 13.99 12.55
N ARG A 129 13.22 13.34 11.50
CA ARG A 129 12.64 12.11 10.97
C ARG A 129 13.58 10.96 11.26
N PRO A 130 13.25 10.07 12.21
CA PRO A 130 14.06 8.88 12.47
C PRO A 130 14.16 8.03 11.20
N ILE A 131 15.33 7.44 10.96
CA ILE A 131 15.57 6.59 9.81
C ILE A 131 15.49 5.13 10.26
N PHE A 132 14.55 4.38 9.65
CA PHE A 132 14.43 2.94 9.81
C PHE A 132 14.85 2.26 8.51
N LYS A 133 15.55 1.14 8.67
CA LYS A 133 15.91 0.27 7.56
C LYS A 133 14.90 -0.87 7.45
N LEU A 134 14.55 -1.21 6.22
CA LEU A 134 13.74 -2.36 5.87
C LEU A 134 14.68 -3.40 5.21
N ASP A 135 15.11 -4.39 5.99
CA ASP A 135 16.03 -5.43 5.53
C ASP A 135 15.32 -6.49 4.67
N ASN A 136 14.09 -6.85 5.05
CA ASN A 136 13.25 -7.78 4.32
C ASN A 136 11.76 -7.43 4.52
N MET A 137 10.93 -8.04 3.69
CA MET A 137 9.47 -7.98 3.77
C MET A 137 8.94 -9.31 3.25
N THR A 138 8.08 -9.98 4.00
CA THR A 138 7.42 -11.20 3.54
C THR A 138 6.53 -10.86 2.34
N ASP A 139 6.68 -11.61 1.26
CA ASP A 139 5.76 -11.52 0.14
C ASP A 139 4.42 -12.21 0.50
N ILE A 140 3.46 -11.38 0.89
CA ILE A 140 2.10 -11.79 1.26
C ILE A 140 1.25 -12.23 0.07
N THR A 141 1.75 -12.07 -1.17
CA THR A 141 0.97 -12.32 -2.40
C THR A 141 1.02 -13.77 -2.90
N ALA A 142 1.55 -14.68 -2.07
CA ALA A 142 1.67 -16.11 -2.37
C ALA A 142 2.35 -16.40 -3.74
N GLY A 143 3.41 -15.65 -4.07
CA GLY A 143 4.17 -15.86 -5.30
C GLY A 143 3.48 -15.36 -6.58
N GLY A 144 2.56 -14.40 -6.47
CA GLY A 144 1.94 -13.73 -7.62
C GLY A 144 0.65 -14.36 -8.14
N THR A 145 0.22 -15.51 -7.59
CA THR A 145 -1.12 -16.07 -7.85
C THR A 145 -2.18 -15.06 -7.45
N LEU A 146 -1.99 -14.38 -6.32
CA LEU A 146 -2.91 -13.35 -5.82
C LEU A 146 -3.04 -12.15 -6.78
N ASN A 147 -1.96 -11.75 -7.47
CA ASN A 147 -2.03 -10.68 -8.48
C ASN A 147 -2.92 -11.07 -9.68
N THR A 148 -2.91 -12.36 -10.05
CA THR A 148 -3.83 -12.88 -11.09
C THR A 148 -5.28 -12.75 -10.63
N LEU A 149 -5.53 -13.07 -9.36
CA LEU A 149 -6.87 -13.02 -8.76
C LEU A 149 -7.38 -11.58 -8.60
N VAL A 150 -6.50 -10.65 -8.23
CA VAL A 150 -6.80 -9.21 -8.22
C VAL A 150 -7.10 -8.69 -9.62
N SER A 151 -6.38 -9.17 -10.64
CA SER A 151 -6.66 -8.80 -12.02
C SER A 151 -8.05 -9.26 -12.44
N LEU A 152 -8.44 -10.50 -12.10
CA LEU A 152 -9.79 -11.03 -12.37
C LEU A 152 -10.90 -10.24 -11.67
N VAL A 153 -10.64 -9.68 -10.49
CA VAL A 153 -11.63 -8.89 -9.76
C VAL A 153 -11.65 -7.43 -10.20
N SER A 154 -10.52 -6.86 -10.58
CA SER A 154 -10.49 -5.58 -11.28
C SER A 154 -11.27 -5.66 -12.59
N GLU A 155 -11.12 -6.76 -13.33
CA GLU A 155 -11.98 -7.10 -14.47
C GLU A 155 -13.46 -7.16 -14.07
N LEU A 156 -13.80 -7.83 -12.96
CA LEU A 156 -15.18 -7.87 -12.46
C LEU A 156 -15.75 -6.48 -12.16
N THR A 157 -14.97 -5.60 -11.54
CA THR A 157 -15.35 -4.21 -11.25
C THR A 157 -15.53 -3.38 -12.53
N MET A 158 -14.66 -3.58 -13.52
CA MET A 158 -14.80 -2.96 -14.84
C MET A 158 -16.05 -3.47 -15.57
N ILE A 159 -16.30 -4.78 -15.55
CA ILE A 159 -17.48 -5.42 -16.14
C ILE A 159 -18.75 -4.90 -15.45
N SER A 160 -18.78 -4.84 -14.12
CA SER A 160 -19.88 -4.27 -13.33
C SER A 160 -20.20 -2.83 -13.73
N SER A 161 -19.16 -1.99 -13.81
CA SER A 161 -19.31 -0.58 -14.17
C SER A 161 -19.80 -0.41 -15.61
N ALA A 162 -19.23 -1.18 -16.55
CA ALA A 162 -19.64 -1.17 -17.95
C ALA A 162 -21.09 -1.65 -18.10
N LEU A 163 -21.47 -2.70 -17.38
CA LEU A 163 -22.83 -3.24 -17.39
C LEU A 163 -23.84 -2.25 -16.81
N SER A 164 -23.49 -1.52 -15.75
CA SER A 164 -24.34 -0.45 -15.20
C SER A 164 -24.60 0.65 -16.25
N LEU A 165 -23.56 1.07 -16.98
CA LEU A 165 -23.67 2.05 -18.07
C LEU A 165 -24.49 1.52 -19.26
N ASP A 166 -24.29 0.27 -19.64
CA ASP A 166 -25.05 -0.38 -20.71
C ASP A 166 -26.54 -0.47 -20.32
N PHE A 167 -26.86 -0.87 -19.09
CA PHE A 167 -28.23 -0.90 -18.57
C PHE A 167 -28.90 0.47 -18.57
N ASP A 168 -28.21 1.51 -18.12
CA ASP A 168 -28.76 2.87 -18.14
C ASP A 168 -29.00 3.33 -19.60
N SER A 169 -28.12 2.94 -20.53
CA SER A 169 -28.24 3.25 -21.96
C SER A 169 -29.43 2.56 -22.63
N VAL A 170 -29.78 1.34 -22.22
CA VAL A 170 -30.96 0.61 -22.72
C VAL A 170 -32.23 0.82 -21.88
N GLY A 171 -32.19 1.70 -20.87
CA GLY A 171 -33.34 2.02 -20.03
C GLY A 171 -33.71 0.95 -18.99
N ILE A 172 -32.78 0.04 -18.67
CA ILE A 172 -32.95 -0.96 -17.61
C ILE A 172 -32.66 -0.32 -16.26
N SER A 173 -33.73 0.05 -15.56
CA SER A 173 -33.63 0.65 -14.21
C SER A 173 -33.01 -0.31 -13.18
N SER A 174 -32.49 0.24 -12.08
CA SER A 174 -32.04 -0.51 -10.89
C SER A 174 -33.12 -1.39 -10.26
N GLU A 175 -34.40 -1.11 -10.52
CA GLU A 175 -35.52 -1.92 -10.02
C GLU A 175 -35.78 -3.18 -10.86
N ASN A 176 -35.17 -3.29 -12.03
CA ASN A 176 -35.30 -4.45 -12.90
C ASN A 176 -34.77 -5.71 -12.21
N SER A 177 -35.50 -6.81 -12.32
CA SER A 177 -35.16 -8.09 -11.67
C SER A 177 -33.81 -8.65 -12.11
N VAL A 178 -33.42 -8.48 -13.38
CA VAL A 178 -32.13 -8.92 -13.91
C VAL A 178 -30.99 -8.11 -13.30
N ARG A 179 -31.13 -6.77 -13.27
CA ARG A 179 -30.12 -5.89 -12.66
C ARG A 179 -29.97 -6.19 -11.16
N LYS A 180 -31.08 -6.38 -10.44
CA LYS A 180 -31.06 -6.79 -9.02
C LYS A 180 -30.35 -8.13 -8.79
N GLN A 181 -30.62 -9.14 -9.61
CA GLN A 181 -29.95 -10.45 -9.48
C GLN A 181 -28.45 -10.34 -9.73
N LEU A 182 -28.02 -9.56 -10.72
CA LEU A 182 -26.60 -9.35 -11.00
C LEU A 182 -25.90 -8.56 -9.88
N THR A 183 -26.55 -7.51 -9.36
CA THR A 183 -26.05 -6.76 -8.20
C THR A 183 -25.99 -7.62 -6.93
N LEU A 184 -26.93 -8.55 -6.72
CA LEU A 184 -26.89 -9.48 -5.59
C LEU A 184 -25.69 -10.43 -5.67
N GLY A 185 -25.26 -10.84 -6.87
CA GLY A 185 -24.01 -11.59 -7.06
C GLY A 185 -22.81 -10.79 -6.59
N LEU A 186 -22.69 -9.53 -7.03
CA LEU A 186 -21.62 -8.62 -6.61
C LEU A 186 -21.61 -8.37 -5.11
N GLY A 187 -22.79 -8.21 -4.50
CA GLY A 187 -22.92 -7.89 -3.08
C GLY A 187 -22.35 -8.96 -2.13
N LYS A 188 -22.06 -10.16 -2.63
CA LYS A 188 -21.32 -11.19 -1.87
C LYS A 188 -19.83 -10.88 -1.77
N LEU A 189 -19.28 -10.25 -2.81
CA LEU A 189 -17.88 -9.85 -2.90
C LEU A 189 -17.67 -8.42 -2.39
N ASP A 190 -18.59 -7.50 -2.69
CA ASP A 190 -18.66 -6.12 -2.22
C ASP A 190 -19.16 -6.08 -0.75
N ASN A 191 -18.32 -6.57 0.16
CA ASN A 191 -18.62 -6.67 1.59
C ASN A 191 -18.18 -5.43 2.39
N GLY A 192 -17.52 -4.45 1.77
CA GLY A 192 -16.97 -3.29 2.46
C GLY A 192 -15.65 -3.55 3.20
N ALA A 193 -14.92 -4.62 2.87
CA ALA A 193 -13.74 -5.11 3.58
C ALA A 193 -14.02 -5.36 5.07
N LYS A 194 -15.25 -5.81 5.35
CA LYS A 194 -15.75 -6.07 6.70
C LYS A 194 -16.00 -7.55 6.94
N ASP A 195 -15.51 -7.99 8.08
CA ASP A 195 -15.79 -9.27 8.68
C ASP A 195 -17.29 -9.42 8.99
N ASN A 196 -17.84 -10.58 8.69
CA ASN A 196 -19.19 -11.03 9.01
C ASN A 196 -19.14 -12.18 10.06
N ASN A 197 -17.97 -12.74 10.37
CA ASN A 197 -17.75 -13.83 11.32
C ASN A 197 -16.28 -13.92 11.81
N PRO A 198 -15.95 -13.67 13.10
CA PRO A 198 -16.83 -13.72 14.26
C PRO A 198 -17.37 -12.36 14.73
N THR A 199 -16.84 -11.23 14.23
CA THR A 199 -17.29 -9.89 14.68
C THR A 199 -17.85 -9.10 13.50
N ALA A 200 -19.17 -9.18 13.32
CA ALA A 200 -19.86 -8.47 12.26
C ALA A 200 -19.50 -6.96 12.23
N ASN A 201 -19.03 -6.50 11.06
CA ASN A 201 -18.58 -5.15 10.73
C ASN A 201 -17.21 -4.72 11.26
N ALA A 202 -16.39 -5.62 11.81
CA ALA A 202 -14.97 -5.35 12.04
C ALA A 202 -14.18 -5.40 10.72
N ALA A 203 -12.99 -4.81 10.65
CA ALA A 203 -12.08 -5.07 9.53
C ALA A 203 -11.52 -6.48 9.66
N CYS A 204 -11.46 -7.23 8.55
CA CYS A 204 -10.85 -8.56 8.51
C CYS A 204 -9.35 -8.51 8.84
N SER A 205 -8.80 -9.59 9.40
CA SER A 205 -7.40 -9.67 9.85
C SER A 205 -6.43 -9.51 8.68
N ALA A 206 -6.73 -10.13 7.54
CA ALA A 206 -5.99 -10.02 6.29
C ALA A 206 -5.93 -8.58 5.78
N VAL A 207 -7.02 -7.81 5.94
CA VAL A 207 -7.05 -6.39 5.55
C VAL A 207 -6.14 -5.57 6.44
N ILE A 208 -6.20 -5.80 7.75
CA ILE A 208 -5.31 -5.13 8.73
C ILE A 208 -3.85 -5.41 8.37
N LEU A 209 -3.51 -6.68 8.13
CA LEU A 209 -2.17 -7.12 7.77
C LEU A 209 -1.68 -6.53 6.45
N PHE A 210 -2.53 -6.56 5.41
CA PHE A 210 -2.23 -5.93 4.13
C PHE A 210 -2.01 -4.43 4.28
N ASP A 211 -2.85 -3.74 5.04
CA ASP A 211 -2.73 -2.30 5.26
C ASP A 211 -1.39 -1.95 5.94
N VAL A 212 -0.96 -2.73 6.93
CA VAL A 212 0.36 -2.57 7.58
C VAL A 212 1.50 -2.70 6.56
N MET A 213 1.48 -3.75 5.76
CA MET A 213 2.48 -4.00 4.71
C MET A 213 2.47 -2.90 3.65
N PHE A 214 1.28 -2.45 3.25
CA PHE A 214 1.11 -1.38 2.28
C PHE A 214 1.57 -0.03 2.82
N LEU A 215 1.32 0.29 4.10
CA LEU A 215 1.77 1.53 4.73
C LEU A 215 3.28 1.75 4.60
N LEU A 216 4.07 0.68 4.66
CA LEU A 216 5.53 0.73 4.50
C LEU A 216 5.98 1.04 3.06
N VAL A 217 5.16 0.69 2.06
CA VAL A 217 5.55 0.72 0.65
C VAL A 217 4.78 1.74 -0.21
N LYS A 218 3.70 2.31 0.32
CA LYS A 218 2.77 3.20 -0.42
C LYS A 218 3.46 4.41 -1.05
N ASN A 219 4.40 5.00 -0.31
CA ASN A 219 5.11 6.22 -0.70
C ASN A 219 6.57 5.97 -1.10
N SER A 220 6.92 4.72 -1.44
CA SER A 220 8.29 4.37 -1.82
C SER A 220 8.73 5.11 -3.09
N ALA A 221 9.86 5.80 -2.99
CA ALA A 221 10.50 6.51 -4.08
C ALA A 221 11.08 5.51 -5.09
N ASP A 222 10.76 5.73 -6.36
CA ASP A 222 11.13 4.89 -7.49
C ASP A 222 11.86 5.70 -8.57
N ASN A 223 12.12 5.08 -9.71
CA ASN A 223 12.83 5.72 -10.84
C ASN A 223 12.05 6.90 -11.45
N SER A 224 10.76 7.06 -11.15
CA SER A 224 9.94 8.18 -11.61
C SER A 224 9.92 9.35 -10.62
N THR A 225 10.39 9.14 -9.38
CA THR A 225 10.38 10.15 -8.32
C THR A 225 11.33 11.29 -8.65
N THR A 226 10.80 12.52 -8.70
CA THR A 226 11.63 13.72 -8.93
C THR A 226 12.45 14.10 -7.70
N LEU A 227 13.48 14.94 -7.88
CA LEU A 227 14.29 15.45 -6.75
C LEU A 227 13.46 16.17 -5.68
N SER A 228 12.42 16.90 -6.10
CA SER A 228 11.49 17.57 -5.19
C SER A 228 10.60 16.58 -4.43
N GLU A 229 10.16 15.50 -5.08
CA GLU A 229 9.28 14.50 -4.48
C GLU A 229 10.04 13.51 -3.59
N LEU A 230 11.34 13.33 -3.81
CA LEU A 230 12.20 12.45 -2.99
C LEU A 230 12.12 12.79 -1.49
N LYS A 231 11.91 14.07 -1.16
CA LYS A 231 11.81 14.56 0.23
C LYS A 231 10.51 14.18 0.93
N SER A 232 9.46 13.93 0.15
CA SER A 232 8.18 13.38 0.60
C SER A 232 8.08 11.86 0.42
N GLY A 233 8.97 11.25 -0.38
CA GLY A 233 9.04 9.80 -0.58
C GLY A 233 9.64 9.06 0.62
N ASN A 234 9.32 7.78 0.71
CA ASN A 234 9.70 6.84 1.78
C ASN A 234 9.30 7.28 3.20
N LEU A 235 8.29 8.14 3.33
CA LEU A 235 7.83 8.61 4.63
C LEU A 235 6.62 7.83 5.12
N ILE A 236 6.67 7.47 6.40
CA ILE A 236 5.56 6.91 7.18
C ILE A 236 5.29 7.80 8.40
N ASN A 237 4.03 7.95 8.79
CA ASN A 237 3.68 8.67 10.02
C ASN A 237 4.22 7.91 11.25
N THR A 238 4.78 8.62 12.23
CA THR A 238 5.35 7.95 13.42
C THR A 238 4.29 7.27 14.28
N ALA A 239 3.05 7.76 14.30
CA ALA A 239 1.94 7.08 14.98
C ALA A 239 1.55 5.78 14.26
N ASP A 240 1.46 5.79 12.93
CA ASP A 240 1.18 4.57 12.15
C ASP A 240 2.32 3.55 12.32
N LEU A 241 3.57 4.02 12.27
CA LEU A 241 4.74 3.17 12.47
C LEU A 241 4.72 2.45 13.82
N ILE A 242 4.43 3.16 14.91
CA ILE A 242 4.46 2.57 16.25
C ILE A 242 3.18 1.80 16.59
N ASN A 243 2.02 2.30 16.18
CA ASN A 243 0.74 1.70 16.60
C ASN A 243 0.25 0.60 15.65
N ALA A 244 0.63 0.65 14.37
CA ALA A 244 0.16 -0.30 13.36
C ALA A 244 1.27 -1.20 12.82
N VAL A 245 2.52 -0.74 12.73
CA VAL A 245 3.60 -1.56 12.16
C VAL A 245 4.35 -2.35 13.22
N ASP A 246 4.98 -1.65 14.17
CA ASP A 246 5.81 -2.28 15.20
C ASP A 246 5.92 -1.40 16.44
N GLY A 247 5.23 -1.82 17.51
CA GLY A 247 5.22 -1.13 18.80
C GLY A 247 6.51 -1.24 19.60
N SER A 248 7.45 -2.11 19.19
CA SER A 248 8.75 -2.28 19.83
C SER A 248 9.78 -1.24 19.37
N LEU A 249 9.52 -0.55 18.26
CA LEU A 249 10.42 0.46 17.71
C LEU A 249 10.54 1.67 18.63
N SER A 250 11.74 2.25 18.67
CA SER A 250 12.01 3.50 19.37
C SER A 250 12.37 4.58 18.37
N LEU A 251 11.68 5.72 18.43
CA LEU A 251 11.99 6.92 17.64
C LEU A 251 13.28 7.61 18.11
N LEU A 252 13.69 7.33 19.35
CA LEU A 252 14.82 7.96 20.03
C LEU A 252 15.86 6.91 20.43
N PRO A 253 17.17 7.22 20.41
CA PRO A 253 18.18 6.33 20.92
C PRO A 253 18.11 6.32 22.45
N ALA A 254 18.60 5.25 23.07
CA ALA A 254 18.81 5.24 24.52
C ALA A 254 19.74 6.41 24.92
N GLY A 255 19.29 7.24 25.87
CA GLY A 255 20.07 8.40 26.33
C GLY A 255 19.98 9.65 25.44
N ALA A 256 18.99 9.75 24.55
CA ALA A 256 18.75 10.95 23.75
C ALA A 256 18.75 12.22 24.62
N SER A 257 19.39 13.29 24.13
CA SER A 257 19.43 14.57 24.82
C SER A 257 18.06 15.25 24.85
N ASP A 258 17.84 16.14 25.82
CA ASP A 258 16.57 16.88 25.94
C ASP A 258 16.29 17.77 24.73
N VAL A 259 17.33 18.24 24.05
CA VAL A 259 17.22 19.01 22.82
C VAL A 259 16.62 18.16 21.69
N ILE A 260 17.08 16.92 21.52
CA ILE A 260 16.56 16.00 20.49
C ILE A 260 15.11 15.62 20.81
N LYS A 261 14.82 15.35 22.09
CA LYS A 261 13.47 15.00 22.57
C LYS A 261 12.44 16.12 22.35
N ALA A 262 12.89 17.38 22.30
CA ALA A 262 12.02 18.53 22.08
C ALA A 262 11.69 18.79 20.60
N LEU A 263 12.38 18.13 19.66
CA LEU A 263 12.13 18.29 18.23
C LEU A 263 10.89 17.50 17.79
N PRO A 264 10.05 18.04 16.90
CA PRO A 264 8.93 17.29 16.33
C PRO A 264 9.41 16.06 15.56
N MET A 265 8.68 14.94 15.69
CA MET A 265 8.92 13.71 14.91
C MET A 265 7.60 13.24 14.31
N LYS A 266 7.12 13.92 13.26
CA LYS A 266 5.82 13.61 12.66
C LYS A 266 5.87 12.40 11.73
N SER A 267 7.01 12.20 11.09
CA SER A 267 7.24 11.11 10.13
C SER A 267 8.59 10.47 10.36
N ALA A 268 8.70 9.20 10.01
CA ALA A 268 9.95 8.47 9.90
C ALA A 268 10.25 8.19 8.43
N ARG A 269 11.54 8.07 8.10
CA ARG A 269 12.01 7.71 6.76
C ARG A 269 12.39 6.24 6.72
N ILE A 270 11.93 5.55 5.68
CA ILE A 270 12.33 4.17 5.38
C ILE A 270 13.45 4.18 4.33
N VAL A 271 14.44 3.32 4.55
CA VAL A 271 15.47 2.98 3.55
C VAL A 271 15.49 1.47 3.37
N TYR A 272 15.87 1.03 2.18
CA TYR A 272 15.74 -0.37 1.75
C TYR A 272 17.13 -1.00 1.66
N ALA A 273 17.27 -2.23 2.14
CA ALA A 273 18.49 -3.00 1.90
C ALA A 273 18.72 -3.15 0.39
N SER A 274 19.94 -2.89 -0.08
CA SER A 274 20.34 -3.00 -1.50
C SER A 274 21.17 -4.26 -1.80
N SER A 275 21.39 -5.10 -0.79
CA SER A 275 22.17 -6.34 -0.89
C SER A 275 21.64 -7.40 0.06
N THR A 276 21.87 -8.67 -0.27
CA THR A 276 21.39 -9.82 0.51
C THR A 276 21.98 -9.91 1.91
N ASP A 277 23.17 -9.35 2.12
CA ASP A 277 23.84 -9.28 3.41
C ASP A 277 23.49 -8.01 4.21
N SER A 278 22.57 -7.18 3.69
CA SER A 278 22.13 -5.92 4.30
C SER A 278 23.29 -4.97 4.64
N SER A 279 24.37 -5.02 3.85
CA SER A 279 25.57 -4.18 4.01
C SER A 279 25.46 -2.81 3.35
N GLY A 280 24.44 -2.60 2.51
CA GLY A 280 24.15 -1.32 1.88
C GLY A 280 22.65 -1.01 1.87
N TYR A 281 22.33 0.27 1.92
CA TYR A 281 20.95 0.76 1.91
C TYR A 281 20.76 1.87 0.89
N THR A 282 19.56 1.94 0.38
CA THR A 282 19.15 2.91 -0.63
C THR A 282 17.81 3.53 -0.25
N ASP A 283 17.61 4.78 -0.64
CA ASP A 283 16.34 5.46 -0.61
C ASP A 283 15.52 5.24 -1.90
N SER A 284 15.92 4.28 -2.75
CA SER A 284 15.23 3.96 -4.00
C SER A 284 14.74 2.52 -3.98
N TYR A 285 13.43 2.34 -4.04
CA TYR A 285 12.80 1.02 -4.06
C TYR A 285 13.28 0.17 -5.24
N GLU A 286 13.51 0.76 -6.41
CA GLU A 286 14.02 0.06 -7.62
C GLU A 286 15.46 -0.46 -7.48
N LYS A 287 16.16 -0.07 -6.41
CA LYS A 287 17.51 -0.52 -6.08
C LYS A 287 17.56 -1.39 -4.83
N ALA A 288 16.40 -1.76 -4.28
CA ALA A 288 16.33 -2.72 -3.20
C ALA A 288 16.87 -4.08 -3.65
N GLU A 289 17.28 -4.89 -2.69
CA GLU A 289 17.61 -6.29 -2.88
C GLU A 289 16.44 -7.01 -3.58
N SER A 290 16.72 -7.99 -4.42
CA SER A 290 15.76 -8.59 -5.36
C SER A 290 14.50 -9.15 -4.68
N SER A 291 14.64 -9.81 -3.54
CA SER A 291 13.49 -10.37 -2.81
C SER A 291 12.63 -9.28 -2.17
N LEU A 292 13.28 -8.29 -1.56
CA LEU A 292 12.61 -7.12 -0.99
C LEU A 292 11.89 -6.30 -2.08
N TYR A 293 12.57 -6.03 -3.20
CA TYR A 293 11.99 -5.38 -4.37
C TYR A 293 10.73 -6.12 -4.84
N GLN A 294 10.80 -7.44 -5.00
CA GLN A 294 9.68 -8.21 -5.50
C GLN A 294 8.48 -8.19 -4.54
N ALA A 295 8.71 -8.35 -3.24
CA ALA A 295 7.65 -8.26 -2.24
C ALA A 295 6.98 -6.87 -2.25
N MET A 296 7.78 -5.81 -2.18
CA MET A 296 7.29 -4.43 -2.24
C MET A 296 6.54 -4.14 -3.56
N LYS A 297 7.03 -4.67 -4.69
CA LYS A 297 6.38 -4.54 -6.01
C LYS A 297 5.00 -5.16 -5.99
N ASN A 298 4.93 -6.40 -5.51
CA ASN A 298 3.70 -7.17 -5.45
C ASN A 298 2.68 -6.47 -4.54
N THR A 299 3.07 -6.08 -3.33
CA THR A 299 2.20 -5.33 -2.42
C THR A 299 1.71 -4.00 -3.02
N ARG A 300 2.59 -3.22 -3.67
CA ARG A 300 2.19 -1.97 -4.33
C ARG A 300 1.22 -2.18 -5.50
N SER A 301 1.36 -3.30 -6.22
CA SER A 301 0.53 -3.59 -7.39
C SER A 301 -0.93 -3.91 -7.05
N LEU A 302 -1.21 -4.28 -5.81
CA LEU A 302 -2.55 -4.66 -5.33
C LEU A 302 -3.45 -3.45 -5.02
N GLY A 303 -2.87 -2.25 -4.90
CA GLY A 303 -3.60 -1.01 -4.64
C GLY A 303 -4.25 -0.92 -3.25
N THR A 304 -4.73 0.27 -2.89
CA THR A 304 -5.50 0.52 -1.64
C THR A 304 -6.72 1.35 -1.92
N ASP A 305 -7.46 1.00 -2.97
CA ASP A 305 -8.77 1.61 -3.16
C ASP A 305 -9.60 1.39 -1.89
N ASP A 306 -10.16 2.49 -1.38
CA ASP A 306 -11.06 2.43 -0.23
C ASP A 306 -12.28 1.60 -0.62
N SER A 307 -12.67 0.69 0.27
CA SER A 307 -13.80 -0.20 0.07
C SER A 307 -15.06 0.42 0.68
N ILE A 308 -16.15 0.42 -0.08
CA ILE A 308 -17.46 0.92 0.35
C ILE A 308 -18.51 -0.15 0.03
N LYS A 309 -19.05 -0.75 1.09
CA LYS A 309 -20.09 -1.77 0.96
C LYS A 309 -21.27 -1.28 0.10
N GLY A 310 -21.57 -2.04 -0.95
CA GLY A 310 -22.72 -1.85 -1.83
C GLY A 310 -22.55 -0.71 -2.84
N ASP A 311 -21.33 -0.27 -3.10
CA ASP A 311 -21.05 0.73 -4.16
C ASP A 311 -20.96 0.09 -5.56
N GLY A 312 -21.03 -1.25 -5.63
CA GLY A 312 -21.00 -2.01 -6.88
C GLY A 312 -19.60 -2.23 -7.44
N LYS A 313 -18.56 -1.90 -6.67
CA LYS A 313 -17.15 -2.18 -6.96
C LYS A 313 -16.63 -3.22 -5.99
N VAL A 314 -15.71 -4.03 -6.47
CA VAL A 314 -14.98 -4.99 -5.65
C VAL A 314 -13.51 -4.62 -5.68
N THR A 315 -12.98 -4.37 -4.49
CA THR A 315 -11.58 -4.01 -4.21
C THR A 315 -10.82 -5.23 -3.72
N PHE A 316 -9.49 -5.17 -3.78
CA PHE A 316 -8.65 -6.24 -3.23
C PHE A 316 -8.88 -6.46 -1.72
N ARG A 317 -9.10 -5.38 -0.95
CA ARG A 317 -9.38 -5.45 0.48
C ARG A 317 -10.66 -6.23 0.79
N GLU A 318 -11.67 -6.08 -0.05
CA GLU A 318 -12.89 -6.88 0.07
C GLU A 318 -12.60 -8.35 -0.13
N LEU A 319 -11.88 -8.72 -1.19
CA LEU A 319 -11.59 -10.11 -1.51
C LEU A 319 -10.86 -10.87 -0.41
N ILE A 320 -9.75 -10.32 0.09
CA ILE A 320 -8.97 -10.96 1.15
C ILE A 320 -9.78 -11.06 2.44
N CYS A 321 -10.79 -10.21 2.61
CA CYS A 321 -11.73 -10.28 3.72
C CYS A 321 -12.82 -11.33 3.50
N VAL A 322 -13.34 -11.50 2.27
CA VAL A 322 -14.32 -12.56 1.99
C VAL A 322 -13.71 -13.94 2.25
N ALA A 323 -12.42 -14.15 1.98
CA ALA A 323 -11.75 -15.42 2.27
C ALA A 323 -11.66 -15.79 3.78
N GLU A 324 -11.88 -14.83 4.68
CA GLU A 324 -11.93 -15.05 6.14
C GLU A 324 -13.35 -15.31 6.68
N ASN A 325 -14.38 -15.04 5.86
CA ASN A 325 -15.79 -15.13 6.24
C ASN A 325 -16.38 -16.54 6.08
#